data_AF-A0A7J7PBW0-F1
#
_entry.id   AF-A0A7J7PBW0-F1
#
_cell.length_a   1.000
_cell.length_b   1.000
_cell.length_c   1.000
_cell.angle_alpha   90.00
_cell.angle_beta   90.00
_cell.angle_gamma   90.00
#
_symmetry.space_group_name_H-M   'P 1'
#
loop_
_entity.id
_entity.type
_entity.pdbx_description
1 polymer ?
#
loop_
_entity_poly.entity_id
_entity_poly.type
_entity_poly.pdbx_seq_one_letter_code
_entity_poly.pdbx_strand_id
1 'polypeptide(L)'
;MDILCPSCSALHRLDERLTNSPKCQPLFGTYCLQEKKRLPLLDALPPAIQSLFDDDSAQACSFRKHIRQYNASNIFITHGVTIVNQVINGRGTLPFSINGELRHRSGALLPDQDKRACYAQLYIYDSSEALNERAE
;
A
#
# COMPACT_ATOMS: atom_id res chain seq x y z
N MET A 1 -0.71 6.22 -14.57
CA MET A 1 -2.19 6.22 -14.53
C MET A 1 -2.55 7.60 -15.00
N ASP A 2 -2.83 7.74 -16.28
CA ASP A 2 -2.61 9.01 -16.98
C ASP A 2 -3.85 9.43 -17.78
N ILE A 3 -4.89 8.60 -17.77
CA ILE A 3 -6.15 8.88 -18.46
C ILE A 3 -7.24 9.13 -17.43
N LEU A 4 -7.86 10.30 -17.51
CA LEU A 4 -9.00 10.66 -16.69
C LEU A 4 -10.24 9.91 -17.19
N CYS A 5 -10.94 9.22 -16.28
CA CYS A 5 -12.23 8.61 -16.60
C CYS A 5 -13.31 9.70 -16.75
N PRO A 6 -14.06 9.74 -17.87
CA PRO A 6 -15.14 10.72 -18.06
C PRO A 6 -16.26 10.61 -17.02
N SER A 7 -16.46 9.42 -16.45
CA SER A 7 -17.58 9.09 -15.57
C SER A 7 -17.30 9.35 -14.09
N CYS A 8 -16.06 9.19 -13.61
CA CYS A 8 -15.74 9.33 -12.19
C CYS A 8 -14.53 10.22 -11.90
N SER A 9 -13.88 10.75 -12.93
CA SER A 9 -12.67 11.56 -12.82
C SER A 9 -11.47 10.85 -12.16
N ALA A 10 -11.53 9.54 -11.94
CA ALA A 10 -10.39 8.77 -11.48
C ALA A 10 -9.35 8.61 -12.60
N LEU A 11 -8.08 8.47 -12.23
CA LEU A 11 -6.99 8.20 -13.16
C LEU A 11 -6.87 6.70 -13.42
N HIS A 12 -6.81 6.32 -14.70
CA HIS A 12 -6.70 4.94 -15.16
C HIS A 12 -5.50 4.73 -16.08
N ARG A 13 -5.14 3.46 -16.30
CA ARG A 13 -4.22 3.06 -17.39
C ARG A 13 -5.04 2.77 -18.64
N LEU A 14 -4.54 3.13 -19.82
CA LEU A 14 -5.25 2.85 -21.08
C LEU A 14 -5.58 1.36 -21.28
N ASP A 15 -4.71 0.48 -20.75
CA ASP A 15 -4.86 -0.97 -20.82
C ASP A 15 -6.00 -1.51 -19.95
N GLU A 16 -6.48 -0.74 -18.96
CA GLU A 16 -7.69 -1.05 -18.16
C GLU A 16 -8.98 -0.72 -18.92
N ARG A 17 -8.81 -0.26 -20.16
CA ARG A 17 -9.78 -0.14 -21.24
C ARG A 17 -10.86 -1.23 -21.22
N LEU A 18 -12.17 -0.93 -21.13
CA LEU A 18 -13.18 -1.92 -21.54
C LEU A 18 -12.93 -2.34 -23.00
N THR A 19 -12.86 -3.64 -23.28
CA THR A 19 -12.50 -4.18 -24.61
C THR A 19 -13.35 -3.64 -25.76
N ASN A 20 -14.62 -3.32 -25.50
CA ASN A 20 -15.59 -2.81 -26.47
C ASN A 20 -15.55 -1.29 -26.67
N SER A 21 -14.75 -0.54 -25.93
CA SER A 21 -14.62 0.92 -26.17
C SER A 21 -13.55 1.22 -27.24
N PRO A 22 -13.49 2.44 -27.78
CA PRO A 22 -12.38 2.87 -28.63
C PRO A 22 -11.21 3.40 -27.77
N LYS A 23 -9.98 3.39 -28.31
CA LYS A 23 -8.81 4.01 -27.65
C LYS A 23 -8.94 5.53 -27.51
N CYS A 24 -9.60 6.18 -28.46
CA CYS A 24 -9.79 7.64 -28.50
C CYS A 24 -10.78 8.12 -27.43
N GLN A 25 -11.78 7.30 -27.07
CA GLN A 25 -12.73 7.59 -26.02
C GLN A 25 -12.85 6.38 -25.08
N PRO A 26 -11.86 6.21 -24.19
CA PRO A 26 -11.77 5.04 -23.35
C PRO A 26 -12.85 5.06 -22.26
N LEU A 27 -13.59 3.95 -22.14
CA LEU A 27 -14.52 3.71 -21.04
C LEU A 27 -13.92 2.69 -20.08
N PHE A 28 -14.13 2.91 -18.78
CA PHE A 28 -13.56 2.09 -17.72
C PHE A 28 -14.69 1.43 -16.90
N GLY A 29 -14.55 0.13 -16.66
CA GLY A 29 -15.45 -0.62 -15.77
C GLY A 29 -14.90 -0.72 -14.34
N THR A 30 -13.57 -0.71 -14.20
CA THR A 30 -12.87 -0.71 -12.92
C THR A 30 -13.14 0.59 -12.15
N TYR A 31 -13.30 0.49 -10.82
CA TYR A 31 -13.65 1.57 -9.88
C TYR A 31 -15.08 2.13 -9.97
N CYS A 32 -15.49 2.71 -11.10
CA CYS A 32 -16.77 3.42 -11.18
C CYS A 32 -17.93 2.60 -11.75
N LEU A 33 -17.66 1.45 -12.40
CA LEU A 33 -18.68 0.65 -13.10
C LEU A 33 -19.59 1.50 -13.99
N GLN A 34 -19.01 2.47 -14.72
CA GLN A 34 -19.77 3.46 -15.51
C GLN A 34 -20.79 4.21 -14.64
N GLU A 35 -20.30 4.93 -13.62
CA GLU A 35 -21.09 5.76 -12.67
C GLU A 35 -21.96 5.02 -11.64
N LYS A 36 -22.05 3.69 -11.70
CA LYS A 36 -22.82 2.91 -10.73
C LYS A 36 -22.24 2.93 -9.31
N LYS A 37 -20.95 3.21 -9.16
CA LYS A 37 -20.28 3.36 -7.86
C LYS A 37 -19.50 4.68 -7.82
N ARG A 38 -19.90 5.56 -6.91
CA ARG A 38 -19.12 6.75 -6.54
C ARG A 38 -18.48 6.48 -5.19
N LEU A 39 -17.16 6.30 -5.18
CA LEU A 39 -16.41 6.23 -3.92
C LEU A 39 -16.39 7.64 -3.30
N PRO A 40 -16.55 7.76 -1.97
CA PRO A 40 -16.35 9.04 -1.30
C PRO A 40 -14.90 9.50 -1.51
N LEU A 41 -14.72 10.82 -1.57
CA LEU A 41 -13.38 11.40 -1.57
C LEU A 41 -12.71 11.06 -0.23
N LEU A 42 -11.40 10.79 -0.29
CA LEU A 42 -10.61 10.62 0.92
C LEU A 42 -10.52 11.97 1.64
N ASP A 43 -10.56 11.92 2.97
CA ASP A 43 -10.26 13.09 3.79
C ASP A 43 -8.83 13.58 3.51
N ALA A 44 -8.62 14.89 3.67
CA ALA A 44 -7.29 15.46 3.51
C ALA A 44 -6.33 14.83 4.51
N LEU A 45 -5.12 14.49 4.06
CA LEU A 45 -4.10 13.95 4.95
C LEU A 45 -3.65 15.03 5.95
N PRO A 46 -3.26 14.64 7.17
CA PRO A 46 -2.58 15.54 8.09
C PRO A 46 -1.38 16.23 7.40
N PRO A 47 -1.13 17.54 7.63
CA PRO A 47 -0.11 18.30 6.90
C PRO A 47 1.29 17.67 6.94
N ALA A 48 1.67 17.09 8.08
CA ALA A 48 2.96 16.43 8.26
C ALA A 48 3.12 15.17 7.40
N ILE A 49 2.03 14.45 7.11
CA ILE A 49 2.06 13.30 6.21
C ILE A 49 2.01 13.79 4.77
N GLN A 50 1.19 14.80 4.49
CA GLN A 50 1.06 15.37 3.15
C GLN A 50 2.40 15.89 2.62
N SER A 51 3.19 16.61 3.44
CA SER A 51 4.52 17.08 3.05
C SER A 51 5.48 15.95 2.68
N LEU A 52 5.37 14.77 3.30
CA LEU A 52 6.18 13.60 2.93
C LEU A 52 5.83 13.05 1.54
N PHE A 53 4.61 13.29 1.05
CA PHE A 53 4.19 12.89 -0.30
C PHE A 53 4.45 13.98 -1.34
N ASP A 54 4.22 15.24 -1.00
CA ASP A 54 4.15 16.34 -1.98
C ASP A 54 5.46 17.13 -2.11
N ASP A 55 6.28 17.22 -1.04
CA ASP A 55 7.49 18.05 -1.07
C ASP A 55 8.66 17.37 -1.80
N ASP A 56 9.61 18.17 -2.28
CA ASP A 56 10.87 17.72 -2.87
C ASP A 56 12.06 17.71 -1.89
N SER A 57 11.77 17.76 -0.59
CA SER A 57 12.81 17.64 0.44
C SER A 57 13.51 16.27 0.39
N ALA A 58 14.76 16.20 0.85
CA ALA A 58 15.49 14.93 0.93
C ALA A 58 14.75 13.90 1.78
N GLN A 59 14.06 14.35 2.84
CA GLN A 59 13.24 13.51 3.70
C GLN A 59 12.03 12.96 2.95
N ALA A 60 11.28 13.80 2.23
CA ALA A 60 10.12 13.38 1.46
C ALA A 60 10.52 12.42 0.32
N CYS A 61 11.64 12.67 -0.35
CA CYS A 61 12.21 11.76 -1.34
C CYS A 61 12.57 10.39 -0.73
N SER A 62 13.23 10.38 0.43
CA SER A 62 13.56 9.14 1.15
C SER A 62 12.30 8.40 1.60
N PHE A 63 11.30 9.12 2.11
CA PHE A 63 10.02 8.56 2.50
C PHE A 63 9.32 7.89 1.33
N ARG A 64 9.13 8.58 0.20
CA ARG A 64 8.50 8.00 -1.01
C ARG A 64 9.26 6.78 -1.52
N LYS A 65 10.60 6.80 -1.44
CA LYS A 65 11.45 5.66 -1.84
C LYS A 65 11.26 4.44 -0.94
N HIS A 66 11.10 4.64 0.37
CA HIS A 66 11.08 3.57 1.37
C HIS A 66 9.70 3.39 2.06
N ILE A 67 8.62 3.99 1.53
CA ILE A 67 7.30 4.01 2.17
C ILE A 67 6.78 2.62 2.53
N ARG A 68 7.09 1.61 1.71
CA ARG A 68 6.73 0.21 2.00
C ARG A 68 7.41 -0.33 3.24
N GLN A 69 8.67 0.04 3.48
CA GLN A 69 9.43 -0.34 4.68
C GLN A 69 8.90 0.40 5.91
N TYR A 70 8.62 1.70 5.79
CA TYR A 70 7.98 2.47 6.86
C TYR A 70 6.60 1.92 7.24
N ASN A 71 5.79 1.51 6.25
CA ASN A 71 4.52 0.86 6.54
C ASN A 71 4.78 -0.51 7.18
N ALA A 72 5.70 -1.32 6.65
CA ALA A 72 6.02 -2.64 7.19
C ALA A 72 6.52 -2.61 8.64
N SER A 73 7.28 -1.58 9.05
CA SER A 73 7.73 -1.44 10.45
C SER A 73 6.59 -1.08 11.41
N ASN A 74 5.51 -0.50 10.90
CA ASN A 74 4.32 -0.12 11.67
C ASN A 74 3.16 -1.11 11.53
N ILE A 75 3.27 -2.13 10.66
CA ILE A 75 2.26 -3.18 10.51
C ILE A 75 2.52 -4.24 11.59
N PHE A 76 1.53 -4.47 12.46
CA PHE A 76 1.55 -5.49 13.54
C PHE A 76 1.54 -6.95 13.03
N ILE A 77 1.60 -7.12 11.71
CA ILE A 77 1.24 -8.34 11.00
C ILE A 77 2.37 -8.73 10.07
N THR A 78 3.06 -9.83 10.39
CA THR A 78 3.86 -10.53 9.38
C THR A 78 2.99 -11.63 8.78
N HIS A 79 2.96 -11.73 7.45
CA HIS A 79 2.23 -12.78 6.76
C HIS A 79 3.19 -13.94 6.50
N GLY A 80 2.92 -15.11 7.07
CA GLY A 80 3.70 -16.33 6.86
C GLY A 80 3.43 -16.98 5.50
N VAL A 81 3.49 -16.19 4.42
CA VAL A 81 3.00 -16.59 3.10
C VAL A 81 4.17 -16.79 2.14
N THR A 82 4.13 -17.91 1.43
CA THR A 82 4.96 -18.12 0.24
C THR A 82 4.33 -17.36 -0.93
N ILE A 83 4.97 -16.26 -1.34
CA ILE A 83 4.56 -15.54 -2.55
C ILE A 83 5.00 -16.35 -3.76
N VAL A 84 4.04 -16.82 -4.55
CA VAL A 84 4.34 -17.44 -5.84
C VAL A 84 4.21 -16.36 -6.90
N ASN A 85 5.34 -16.00 -7.49
CA ASN A 85 5.38 -15.12 -8.67
C ASN A 85 4.94 -15.93 -9.90
N GLN A 86 3.64 -16.14 -10.04
CA GLN A 86 3.08 -16.67 -11.28
C GLN A 86 2.90 -15.51 -12.27
N VAL A 87 3.62 -15.58 -13.38
CA VAL A 87 3.41 -14.63 -14.49
C VAL A 87 2.11 -15.06 -15.19
N ILE A 88 0.99 -14.45 -14.79
CA ILE A 88 -0.26 -14.57 -15.55
C ILE A 88 -0.14 -13.64 -16.76
N ASN A 89 -0.19 -14.20 -17.97
CA ASN A 89 -0.23 -13.43 -19.20
C ASN A 89 -1.60 -12.72 -19.32
N GLY A 90 -1.64 -11.44 -18.94
CA GLY A 90 -2.82 -10.59 -19.01
C GLY A 90 -2.45 -9.11 -19.12
N ARG A 91 -3.42 -8.27 -19.48
CA ARG A 91 -3.27 -6.81 -19.45
C ARG A 91 -3.55 -6.30 -18.03
N GLY A 92 -2.69 -5.46 -17.46
CA GLY A 92 -2.88 -4.86 -16.15
C GLY A 92 -1.76 -5.16 -15.15
N THR A 93 -2.02 -4.93 -13.87
CA THR A 93 -1.07 -5.14 -12.78
C THR A 93 -0.77 -6.63 -12.60
N LEU A 94 0.50 -7.00 -12.42
CA LEU A 94 0.92 -8.38 -12.16
C LEU A 94 0.25 -8.91 -10.88
N PRO A 95 -0.62 -9.93 -10.97
CA PRO A 95 -1.15 -10.57 -9.79
C PRO A 95 -0.06 -11.41 -9.13
N PHE A 96 -0.04 -11.45 -7.80
CA PHE A 96 0.70 -12.45 -7.04
C PHE A 96 -0.29 -13.42 -6.42
N SER A 97 0.10 -14.68 -6.31
CA SER A 97 -0.74 -15.71 -5.69
C SER A 97 -0.17 -16.11 -4.34
N ILE A 98 -1.06 -16.24 -3.37
CA ILE A 98 -0.79 -16.78 -2.04
C ILE A 98 -1.24 -18.24 -2.06
N ASN A 99 -0.29 -19.17 -1.92
CA ASN A 99 -0.61 -20.58 -1.75
C ASN A 99 -0.68 -20.93 -0.26
N GLY A 100 -1.73 -21.65 0.14
CA GLY A 100 -1.94 -22.09 1.52
C GLY A 100 -2.78 -21.11 2.34
N GLU A 101 -2.66 -21.20 3.66
CA GLU A 101 -3.45 -20.43 4.61
C GLU A 101 -2.77 -19.09 4.94
N LEU A 102 -3.55 -18.00 4.87
CA LEU A 102 -3.11 -16.70 5.36
C LEU A 102 -3.19 -16.68 6.89
N ARG A 103 -2.07 -16.93 7.56
CA ARG A 103 -1.97 -16.81 9.02
C ARG A 103 -1.36 -15.48 9.43
N HIS A 104 -1.98 -14.85 10.41
CA HIS A 104 -1.39 -13.75 11.15
C HIS A 104 -0.24 -14.30 12.00
N ARG A 105 1.00 -13.97 11.66
CA ARG A 105 2.13 -14.20 12.58
C ARG A 105 2.33 -12.95 13.41
N SER A 106 1.69 -12.93 14.58
CA SER A 106 2.14 -12.11 15.70
C SER A 106 3.39 -12.77 16.29
N GLY A 107 4.50 -12.04 16.35
CA GLY A 107 5.68 -12.48 17.10
C GLY A 107 5.35 -12.68 18.57
N ALA A 108 6.30 -13.23 19.34
CA ALA A 108 6.18 -13.27 20.79
C ALA A 108 5.89 -11.86 21.32
N LEU A 109 5.02 -11.73 22.32
CA LEU A 109 4.70 -10.43 22.92
C LEU A 109 5.93 -9.79 23.57
N LEU A 110 6.80 -10.60 24.16
CA LEU A 110 8.04 -10.16 24.77
C LEU A 110 9.23 -10.62 23.91
N PRO A 111 10.33 -9.85 23.88
CA PRO A 111 11.57 -10.31 23.26
C PRO A 111 12.12 -11.53 24.02
N ASP A 112 12.83 -12.41 23.30
CA ASP A 112 13.60 -13.47 23.93
C ASP A 112 14.72 -12.85 24.79
N GLN A 113 15.22 -13.63 25.75
CA GLN A 113 16.41 -13.25 26.53
C GLN A 113 17.55 -12.84 25.58
N ASP A 114 18.15 -11.68 25.86
CA ASP A 114 19.25 -11.06 25.11
C ASP A 114 18.92 -10.60 23.66
N LYS A 115 17.64 -10.55 23.27
CA LYS A 115 17.21 -9.93 22.01
C LYS A 115 16.57 -8.58 22.24
N ARG A 116 16.80 -7.65 21.31
CA ARG A 116 16.06 -6.37 21.26
C ARG A 116 14.62 -6.60 20.84
N ALA A 117 13.72 -5.79 21.38
CA ALA A 117 12.31 -5.79 20.99
C ALA A 117 12.15 -5.32 19.54
N CYS A 118 11.21 -5.92 18.79
CA CYS A 118 10.95 -5.54 17.41
C CYS A 118 9.45 -5.58 17.07
N TYR A 119 9.06 -4.80 16.05
CA TYR A 119 7.70 -4.73 15.53
C TYR A 119 6.65 -4.50 16.63
N ALA A 120 5.69 -5.41 16.79
CA ALA A 120 4.62 -5.34 17.78
C ALA A 120 5.12 -5.27 19.23
N GLN A 121 6.30 -5.83 19.53
CA GLN A 121 6.88 -5.82 20.88
C GLN A 121 7.19 -4.40 21.36
N LEU A 122 7.57 -3.51 20.43
CA LEU A 122 7.87 -2.11 20.75
C LEU A 122 6.64 -1.35 21.26
N TYR A 123 5.43 -1.79 20.94
CA TYR A 123 4.20 -1.10 21.33
C TYR A 123 3.67 -1.49 22.72
N ILE A 124 4.32 -2.45 23.38
CA ILE A 124 4.06 -2.76 24.80
C ILE A 124 4.82 -1.78 25.70
N TYR A 125 5.91 -1.20 25.20
CA TYR A 125 6.72 -0.19 25.88
C TYR A 125 6.17 1.23 25.62
N ASP A 126 6.68 2.21 26.34
CA ASP A 126 6.30 3.61 26.16
C ASP A 126 6.50 4.04 24.68
N SER A 127 5.56 4.83 24.15
CA SER A 127 5.59 5.29 22.76
C SER A 127 6.89 5.99 22.35
N SER A 128 7.57 6.66 23.29
CA SER A 128 8.84 7.35 23.08
C SER A 128 10.02 6.37 22.99
N GLU A 129 10.02 5.33 23.82
CA GLU A 129 11.03 4.26 23.79
C GLU A 129 10.90 3.44 22.50
N ALA A 130 9.67 3.12 22.11
CA ALA A 130 9.34 2.47 20.85
C ALA A 130 9.82 3.24 19.62
N LEU A 131 9.80 4.58 19.69
CA LEU A 131 10.26 5.45 18.62
C LEU A 131 11.79 5.44 18.51
N ASN A 132 12.50 5.52 19.64
CA ASN A 132 13.95 5.49 19.67
C ASN A 132 14.50 4.17 19.10
N GLU A 133 13.92 3.04 19.51
CA GLU A 133 14.30 1.71 18.99
C GLU A 133 14.06 1.55 17.47
N ARG A 134 13.13 2.30 16.87
CA ARG A 134 12.93 2.29 15.40
C ARG A 134 13.88 3.22 14.66
N ALA A 135 14.49 4.17 15.36
CA ALA A 135 15.40 5.15 14.78
C ALA A 135 16.86 4.68 14.76
N GLU A 136 17.20 3.67 15.58
CA GLU A 136 18.48 2.93 15.54
C GLU A 136 18.57 1.93 14.37
#